data_AF-A0A5M8NW62-F1
#
_entry.id   AF-A0A5M8NW62-F1
#
_cell.length_a   1.000
_cell.length_b   1.000
_cell.length_c   1.000
_cell.angle_alpha   90.00
_cell.angle_beta   90.00
_cell.angle_gamma   90.00
#
_symmetry.space_group_name_H-M   'P 1'
#
loop_
_entity.id
_entity.type
_entity.pdbx_description
1 polymer ?
#
loop_
_entity_poly.entity_id
_entity_poly.type
_entity_poly.pdbx_seq_one_letter_code
_entity_poly.pdbx_strand_id
1 'polypeptide(L)'
;MYRIAIASNNGESINQHFGQARNFLIYEIGAEGVNFIEDREVSPPQGEAAHSEEYLESIVHLLEDCAAIFVLRIGARSAKYLLLHNIKVFEVDFSLHYIFTTLLKNQQRGKVRIFK
;
A
#
# COMPACT_ATOMS: atom_id res chain seq x y z
N MET A 1 -7.50 -7.33 12.93
CA MET A 1 -6.64 -7.68 11.79
C MET A 1 -6.91 -6.67 10.70
N TYR A 2 -5.90 -6.29 9.92
CA TYR A 2 -6.06 -5.35 8.81
C TYR A 2 -5.11 -5.70 7.67
N ARG A 3 -5.49 -5.34 6.44
CA ARG A 3 -4.66 -5.55 5.25
C ARG A 3 -3.87 -4.31 4.91
N ILE A 4 -2.69 -4.52 4.36
CA ILE A 4 -1.84 -3.48 3.78
C ILE A 4 -1.43 -3.91 2.37
N ALA A 5 -1.26 -2.93 1.50
CA ALA A 5 -0.68 -3.13 0.17
C ALA A 5 0.76 -2.60 0.14
N ILE A 6 1.65 -3.32 -0.52
CA ILE A 6 3.08 -2.98 -0.59
C ILE A 6 3.49 -2.95 -2.06
N ALA A 7 3.99 -1.81 -2.53
CA ALA A 7 4.56 -1.68 -3.86
C ALA A 7 6.01 -2.21 -3.85
N SER A 8 6.17 -3.46 -4.26
CA SER A 8 7.45 -4.17 -4.34
C SER A 8 7.46 -5.15 -5.51
N ASN A 9 8.56 -5.15 -6.27
CA ASN A 9 8.79 -6.12 -7.35
C ASN A 9 9.77 -7.25 -6.98
N ASN A 10 10.38 -7.20 -5.79
CA ASN A 10 11.35 -8.20 -5.34
C ASN A 10 10.91 -8.94 -4.07
N GLY A 11 9.85 -8.47 -3.38
CA GLY A 11 9.37 -9.07 -2.14
C GLY A 11 10.26 -8.84 -0.91
N GLU A 12 11.31 -8.02 -1.03
CA GLU A 12 12.29 -7.78 0.04
C GLU A 12 12.23 -6.35 0.59
N SER A 13 11.94 -5.38 -0.29
CA SER A 13 11.88 -3.96 0.06
C SER A 13 10.75 -3.24 -0.67
N ILE A 14 10.29 -2.13 -0.10
CA ILE A 14 9.39 -1.20 -0.78
C ILE A 14 10.23 -0.39 -1.75
N ASN A 15 10.09 -0.69 -3.05
CA ASN A 15 11.00 -0.19 -4.07
C ASN A 15 10.30 0.33 -5.33
N GLN A 16 8.97 0.31 -5.35
CA GLN A 16 8.19 0.80 -6.50
C GLN A 16 7.53 2.14 -6.20
N HIS A 17 7.61 3.03 -7.20
CA HIS A 17 6.82 4.26 -7.24
C HIS A 17 5.37 3.90 -7.54
N PHE A 18 4.41 4.57 -6.89
CA PHE A 18 2.98 4.31 -7.07
C PHE A 18 2.55 4.30 -8.54
N GLY A 19 2.89 5.34 -9.31
CA GLY A 19 2.48 5.46 -10.71
C GLY A 19 3.18 4.51 -11.69
N GLN A 20 4.14 3.70 -11.22
CA GLN A 20 4.87 2.72 -12.04
C GLN A 20 4.75 1.30 -11.48
N ALA A 21 4.09 1.14 -10.32
CA ALA A 21 3.88 -0.15 -9.71
C ALA A 21 3.03 -1.00 -10.65
N ARG A 22 3.53 -2.21 -10.94
CA ARG A 22 2.81 -3.20 -11.76
C ARG A 22 2.01 -4.16 -10.93
N ASN A 23 2.20 -4.13 -9.62
CA ASN A 23 1.68 -5.11 -8.70
C ASN A 23 1.73 -4.53 -7.27
N PHE A 24 0.84 -5.02 -6.41
CA PHE A 24 0.84 -4.71 -4.99
C PHE A 24 0.77 -6.02 -4.21
N LEU A 25 1.79 -6.27 -3.40
CA LEU A 25 1.81 -7.40 -2.49
C LEU A 25 0.88 -7.12 -1.31
N ILE A 26 -0.14 -7.96 -1.12
CA ILE A 26 -1.12 -7.80 -0.06
C ILE A 26 -0.73 -8.65 1.14
N TYR A 27 -0.63 -8.00 2.29
CA TYR A 27 -0.33 -8.65 3.56
C TYR A 27 -1.43 -8.37 4.57
N GLU A 28 -1.74 -9.37 5.39
CA GLU A 28 -2.61 -9.22 6.55
C GLU A 28 -1.77 -9.16 7.83
N ILE A 29 -2.07 -8.17 8.67
CA ILE A 29 -1.41 -7.93 9.94
C ILE A 29 -2.40 -8.25 11.06
N GLY A 30 -2.00 -9.15 11.96
CA GLY A 30 -2.86 -9.71 13.01
C GLY A 30 -2.13 -10.00 14.31
N ALA A 31 -2.83 -10.63 15.25
CA ALA A 31 -2.23 -11.08 16.52
C ALA A 31 -1.20 -12.20 16.29
N GLU A 32 -1.48 -13.07 15.31
CA GLU A 32 -0.63 -14.20 14.91
C GLU A 32 0.60 -13.79 14.08
N GLY A 33 0.74 -12.51 13.72
CA GLY A 33 1.87 -11.99 12.95
C GLY A 33 1.46 -11.40 11.60
N VAL A 34 2.27 -11.68 10.58
CA VAL A 34 2.11 -11.18 9.21
C VAL A 34 1.92 -12.35 8.25
N ASN A 35 0.86 -12.30 7.46
CA ASN A 35 0.55 -13.30 6.44
C ASN A 35 0.54 -12.65 5.06
N PHE A 36 1.26 -13.25 4.11
CA PHE A 36 1.08 -12.91 2.69
C PHE A 36 -0.26 -13.48 2.21
N ILE A 37 -1.04 -12.67 1.51
CA ILE A 37 -2.37 -13.05 1.02
C ILE A 37 -2.31 -13.33 -0.47
N GLU A 38 -1.91 -12.34 -1.27
CA GLU A 38 -1.91 -12.41 -2.72
C GLU A 38 -1.08 -11.28 -3.33
N ASP A 39 -0.83 -11.36 -4.63
CA ASP A 39 -0.39 -10.24 -5.45
C ASP A 39 -1.56 -9.69 -6.25
N ARG A 40 -1.73 -8.37 -6.26
CA ARG A 40 -2.74 -7.68 -7.08
C ARG A 40 -2.06 -6.91 -8.19
N GLU A 41 -2.17 -7.44 -9.40
CA GLU A 41 -1.60 -6.83 -10.60
C GLU A 41 -2.29 -5.51 -10.97
N VAL A 42 -1.50 -4.60 -11.53
CA VAL A 42 -1.91 -3.28 -11.97
C VAL A 42 -1.26 -3.00 -13.33
N SER A 43 -2.04 -2.45 -14.25
CA SER A 43 -1.54 -1.96 -15.53
C SER A 43 -1.50 -0.44 -15.51
N PRO A 44 -0.39 0.19 -15.06
CA PRO A 44 -0.28 1.65 -15.03
C PRO A 44 -0.35 2.20 -16.46
N PRO A 45 -1.26 3.15 -16.75
CA PRO A 45 -1.32 3.79 -18.05
C PRO A 45 -0.06 4.62 -18.31
N GLN A 46 0.29 4.77 -19.58
CA GLN A 46 1.45 5.56 -19.99
C GLN A 46 1.05 7.01 -20.34
N GLY A 47 2.00 7.94 -20.22
CA GLY A 47 1.79 9.35 -20.56
C GLY A 47 0.81 10.06 -19.64
N GLU A 48 0.02 11.00 -20.17
CA GLU A 48 -0.91 11.82 -19.38
C GLU A 48 -1.99 11.01 -18.66
N ALA A 49 -2.34 9.84 -19.20
CA ALA A 49 -3.32 8.93 -18.61
C ALA A 49 -2.85 8.34 -17.26
N ALA A 50 -1.54 8.35 -16.95
CA ALA A 50 -0.99 7.97 -15.63
C ALA A 50 -1.55 8.80 -14.46
N HIS A 51 -2.13 9.96 -14.76
CA HIS A 51 -2.74 10.87 -13.78
C HIS A 51 -4.28 10.97 -13.92
N SER A 52 -4.86 10.14 -14.78
CA SER A 52 -6.30 10.05 -14.98
C SER A 52 -7.00 9.65 -13.68
N GLU A 53 -8.23 10.14 -13.52
CA GLU A 53 -9.03 9.83 -12.35
C GLU A 53 -9.52 8.39 -12.39
N GLU A 54 -9.81 7.88 -13.58
CA GLU A 54 -10.20 6.50 -13.85
C GLU A 54 -9.13 5.51 -13.38
N TYR A 55 -7.85 5.81 -13.60
CA TYR A 55 -6.77 4.99 -13.06
C TYR A 55 -6.78 4.99 -11.53
N LEU A 56 -6.89 6.17 -10.91
CA LEU A 56 -6.92 6.25 -9.44
C LEU A 56 -8.13 5.53 -8.84
N GLU A 57 -9.29 5.64 -9.47
CA GLU A 57 -10.51 4.94 -9.07
C GLU A 57 -10.33 3.42 -9.16
N SER A 58 -9.71 2.91 -10.23
CA SER A 58 -9.40 1.48 -10.36
C SER A 58 -8.47 0.97 -9.24
N ILE A 59 -7.49 1.78 -8.83
CA ILE A 59 -6.60 1.43 -7.71
C ILE A 59 -7.35 1.46 -6.38
N VAL A 60 -8.22 2.45 -6.18
CA VAL A 60 -9.07 2.52 -4.98
C VAL A 60 -9.92 1.27 -4.86
N HIS A 61 -10.59 0.86 -5.94
CA HIS A 61 -11.41 -0.35 -5.92
C HIS A 61 -10.56 -1.61 -5.71
N LEU A 62 -9.40 -1.71 -6.38
CA LEU A 62 -8.47 -2.82 -6.21
C LEU A 62 -7.98 -2.97 -4.76
N LEU A 63 -7.86 -1.87 -4.01
CA LEU A 63 -7.27 -1.84 -2.67
C LEU A 63 -8.27 -1.42 -1.58
N GLU A 64 -9.57 -1.50 -1.84
CA GLU A 64 -10.63 -0.99 -0.93
C GLU A 64 -10.71 -1.72 0.42
N ASP A 65 -10.15 -2.94 0.50
CA ASP A 65 -10.03 -3.74 1.72
C ASP A 65 -8.70 -3.51 2.47
N CYS A 66 -7.78 -2.74 1.88
CA CYS A 66 -6.50 -2.38 2.47
C CYS A 66 -6.63 -1.09 3.27
N ALA A 67 -6.16 -1.13 4.51
CA ALA A 67 -6.22 0.01 5.41
C ALA A 67 -5.09 1.03 5.13
N ALA A 68 -4.00 0.57 4.50
CA ALA A 68 -2.88 1.40 4.09
C ALA A 68 -2.13 0.81 2.90
N ILE A 69 -1.44 1.68 2.17
CA ILE A 69 -0.46 1.30 1.15
C ILE A 69 0.91 1.88 1.49
N PHE A 70 1.96 1.12 1.17
CA PHE A 70 3.35 1.53 1.33
C PHE A 70 4.04 1.55 -0.04
N VAL A 71 4.63 2.68 -0.37
CA VAL A 71 5.21 2.96 -1.70
C VAL A 71 6.54 3.69 -1.57
N LEU A 72 7.43 3.55 -2.54
CA LEU A 72 8.70 4.26 -2.53
C LEU A 72 8.50 5.76 -2.75
N ARG A 73 7.57 6.12 -3.64
CA ARG A 73 7.19 7.50 -3.98
C ARG A 73 5.74 7.58 -4.42
N ILE A 74 5.07 8.69 -4.13
CA ILE A 74 3.75 9.01 -4.70
C ILE A 74 3.58 10.53 -4.92
N GLY A 75 2.88 10.90 -5.99
CA GLY A 75 2.52 12.29 -6.24
C GLY A 75 1.43 12.80 -5.28
N ALA A 76 1.48 14.08 -4.92
CA ALA A 76 0.55 14.68 -3.95
C ALA A 76 -0.94 14.53 -4.34
N ARG A 77 -1.27 14.63 -5.64
CA ARG A 77 -2.65 14.44 -6.16
C ARG A 77 -3.13 13.01 -5.87
N SER A 78 -2.34 12.00 -6.25
CA SER A 78 -2.70 10.60 -6.04
C SER A 78 -2.82 10.28 -4.54
N ALA A 79 -1.85 10.71 -3.73
CA ALA A 79 -1.90 10.50 -2.28
C ALA A 79 -3.15 11.10 -1.63
N LYS A 80 -3.52 12.33 -2.03
CA LYS A 80 -4.74 12.99 -1.56
C LYS A 80 -6.00 12.23 -2.01
N TYR A 81 -6.03 11.76 -3.26
CA TYR A 81 -7.15 10.99 -3.78
C TYR A 81 -7.37 9.71 -2.97
N LEU A 82 -6.35 8.88 -2.79
CA LEU A 82 -6.47 7.65 -1.98
C LEU A 82 -6.90 7.93 -0.54
N LEU A 83 -6.38 9.00 0.07
CA LEU A 83 -6.76 9.39 1.43
C LEU A 83 -8.25 9.78 1.53
N LEU A 84 -8.81 10.45 0.53
CA LEU A 84 -10.24 10.79 0.48
C LEU A 84 -11.12 9.53 0.36
N HIS A 85 -10.57 8.42 -0.15
CA HIS A 85 -11.21 7.12 -0.22
C HIS A 85 -10.81 6.18 0.93
N ASN A 86 -10.39 6.74 2.08
CA ASN A 86 -10.03 6.01 3.30
C ASN A 86 -8.82 5.06 3.18
N ILE A 87 -7.99 5.21 2.16
CA ILE A 87 -6.75 4.45 2.00
C ILE A 87 -5.57 5.34 2.39
N LYS A 88 -4.92 5.03 3.52
CA LYS A 88 -3.74 5.78 3.96
C LYS A 88 -2.53 5.43 3.11
N VAL A 89 -1.72 6.42 2.75
CA VAL A 89 -0.52 6.21 1.95
C VAL A 89 0.71 6.61 2.75
N PHE A 90 1.73 5.74 2.75
CA PHE A 90 3.01 5.99 3.38
C PHE A 90 4.14 5.90 2.33
N GLU A 91 4.84 7.01 2.14
CA GLU A 91 6.07 7.06 1.37
C GLU A 91 7.23 6.61 2.26
N VAL A 92 7.85 5.47 1.93
CA VAL A 92 8.93 4.87 2.73
C VAL A 92 9.92 4.13 1.85
N ASP A 93 11.17 4.03 2.32
CA ASP A 93 12.25 3.27 1.68
C ASP A 93 12.87 2.34 2.73
N PHE A 94 12.17 1.25 3.03
CA PHE A 94 12.58 0.27 4.03
C PHE A 94 12.38 -1.17 3.53
N SER A 95 13.07 -2.11 4.16
CA SER A 95 12.82 -3.54 3.95
C SER A 95 11.44 -3.95 4.51
N LEU A 96 10.84 -4.99 3.91
CA LEU A 96 9.57 -5.51 4.40
C LEU A 96 9.69 -6.01 5.84
N HIS A 97 10.84 -6.61 6.20
CA HIS A 97 11.13 -7.00 7.57
C HIS A 97 11.03 -5.83 8.56
N TYR A 98 11.59 -4.66 8.22
CA TYR A 98 11.51 -3.48 9.08
C TYR A 98 10.06 -2.99 9.23
N ILE A 99 9.29 -2.97 8.14
CA ILE A 99 7.88 -2.56 8.17
C ILE A 99 7.06 -3.51 9.04
N PHE A 100 7.17 -4.82 8.82
CA PHE A 100 6.41 -5.82 9.57
C PHE A 100 6.74 -5.78 11.06
N THR A 101 8.02 -5.74 11.42
CA THR A 101 8.42 -5.64 12.83
C THR A 101 7.91 -4.35 13.48
N THR A 102 7.91 -3.24 12.76
CA THR A 102 7.39 -1.95 13.24
C THR A 102 5.87 -1.99 13.43
N LEU A 103 5.13 -2.54 12.48
CA LEU A 103 3.67 -2.65 12.55
C LEU A 103 3.22 -3.55 13.70
N LEU A 104 3.83 -4.73 13.85
CA LEU A 104 3.53 -5.67 14.94
C LEU A 104 3.82 -5.06 16.31
N LYS A 105 4.98 -4.40 16.49
CA LYS A 105 5.33 -3.73 17.75
C LYS A 105 4.34 -2.63 18.12
N ASN A 106 3.88 -1.86 17.14
CA ASN A 106 2.95 -0.76 17.40
C ASN A 106 1.51 -1.23 17.61
N GLN A 107 1.12 -2.36 17.01
CA GLN A 107 -0.16 -3.01 17.27
C GLN A 107 -0.26 -3.47 18.73
N GLN A 108 0.79 -4.12 19.26
CA GLN A 108 0.83 -4.53 20.66
C GLN A 108 0.83 -3.35 21.65
N ARG A 109 1.35 -2.20 21.23
CA ARG A 109 1.36 -0.96 22.02
C ARG A 109 0.06 -0.16 21.92
N GLY A 110 -0.91 -0.60 21.12
CA GLY A 110 -2.16 0.15 20.86
C GLY A 110 -1.97 1.50 20.18
N LYS A 111 -0.78 1.77 19.60
CA LYS A 111 -0.41 3.07 19.02
C LYS A 111 -0.74 3.20 17.53
N VAL A 112 -0.83 2.10 16.80
CA VAL A 112 -1.22 2.12 15.38
C VAL A 112 -2.72 1.91 15.28
N ARG A 113 -3.44 3.02 15.07
CA ARG A 113 -4.87 3.07 14.77
C ARG A 113 -5.04 3.28 13.26
N ILE A 114 -4.90 2.21 12.48
CA ILE A 114 -5.38 2.20 11.09
C ILE A 114 -6.81 1.66 11.12
N PHE A 115 -7.76 2.57 11.32
CA PHE A 115 -9.18 2.27 11.14
C PHE A 115 -9.54 2.45 9.66
N LYS A 116 -10.44 1.59 9.19
CA LYS A 116 -11.20 1.78 7.95
C LYS A 116 -12.40 2.68 8.24
#